data_AF-A0A2E0FDT4-F1
#
_entry.id   AF-A0A2E0FDT4-F1
#
_cell.length_a   1.000
_cell.length_b   1.000
_cell.length_c   1.000
_cell.angle_alpha   90.00
_cell.angle_beta   90.00
_cell.angle_gamma   90.00
#
_symmetry.space_group_name_H-M   'P 1'
#
loop_
_entity.id
_entity.type
_entity.pdbx_description
1 polymer ?
#
loop_
_entity_poly.entity_id
_entity_poly.type
_entity_poly.pdbx_seq_one_letter_code
_entity_poly.pdbx_strand_id
1 'polypeptide(L)'
;MLSIHQLMLKDTPYNEILHSKKITNIEELIDFAEALDFVIEAWRRNMISFNVEDADEVAAEALGTIFTIRMLLFDPSSSYLEMVRQCKRLRSSFFKLAKSYTRTPAVSKWYASLPEKIIQSYNYVFLASNDRAVHK
;
A
#
# COMPACT_ATOMS: atom_id res chain seq x y z
N MET A 1 -3.43 22.77 -2.36
CA MET A 1 -2.60 21.89 -3.20
C MET A 1 -1.43 21.39 -2.36
N LEU A 2 -1.23 20.07 -2.29
CA LEU A 2 -0.12 19.48 -1.54
C LEU A 2 1.18 19.50 -2.36
N SER A 3 2.33 19.62 -1.69
CA SER A 3 3.64 19.45 -2.31
C SER A 3 3.92 17.98 -2.65
N ILE A 4 4.92 17.72 -3.50
CA ILE A 4 5.39 16.35 -3.79
C ILE A 4 5.78 15.61 -2.51
N HIS A 5 6.47 16.27 -1.58
CA HIS A 5 6.87 15.67 -0.31
C HIS A 5 5.67 15.31 0.56
N GLN A 6 4.65 16.18 0.61
CA GLN A 6 3.41 15.93 1.33
C GLN A 6 2.59 14.79 0.70
N LEU A 7 2.51 14.73 -0.63
CA LEU A 7 1.87 13.62 -1.34
C LEU A 7 2.58 12.29 -1.11
N MET A 8 3.90 12.33 -0.98
CA MET A 8 4.74 11.17 -0.72
C MET A 8 4.93 10.88 0.78
N LEU A 9 4.27 11.64 1.67
CA LEU A 9 4.38 11.52 3.12
C LEU A 9 5.84 11.56 3.66
N LYS A 10 6.75 12.25 2.96
CA LYS A 10 8.17 12.31 3.31
C LYS A 10 8.46 13.01 4.63
N ASP A 11 7.60 13.94 5.03
CA ASP A 11 7.76 14.73 6.25
C ASP A 11 6.89 14.20 7.40
N THR A 12 6.52 12.91 7.34
CA THR A 12 5.67 12.24 8.34
C THR A 12 6.41 11.07 8.98
N PRO A 13 5.90 10.53 10.11
CA PRO A 13 6.44 9.31 10.71
C PRO A 13 6.47 8.10 9.76
N TYR A 14 5.67 8.11 8.69
CA TYR A 14 5.60 7.02 7.71
C TYR A 14 6.72 7.05 6.67
N ASN A 15 7.58 8.07 6.66
CA ASN A 15 8.61 8.23 5.64
C ASN A 15 9.51 7.00 5.53
N GLU A 16 10.03 6.51 6.65
CA GLU A 16 10.91 5.34 6.62
C GLU A 16 10.19 4.09 6.09
N ILE A 17 9.01 3.76 6.64
CA ILE A 17 8.28 2.55 6.25
C ILE A 17 7.85 2.59 4.77
N LEU A 18 7.49 3.77 4.25
CA LEU A 18 7.07 3.95 2.86
C LEU A 18 8.21 3.97 1.84
N HIS A 19 9.40 4.46 2.20
CA HIS A 19 10.47 4.75 1.23
C HIS A 19 11.71 3.85 1.37
N SER A 20 12.27 3.71 2.57
CA SER A 20 13.62 3.16 2.76
C SER A 20 13.65 1.86 3.57
N LYS A 21 12.70 1.65 4.48
CA LYS A 21 12.68 0.50 5.37
C LYS A 21 12.34 -0.76 4.58
N LYS A 22 13.17 -1.79 4.76
CA LYS A 22 12.88 -3.16 4.34
C LYS A 22 11.93 -3.78 5.36
N ILE A 23 10.85 -4.37 4.89
CA ILE A 23 9.87 -5.06 5.73
C ILE A 23 10.33 -6.51 5.90
N THR A 24 10.52 -6.92 7.15
CA THR A 24 11.17 -8.19 7.49
C THR A 24 10.31 -9.11 8.35
N ASN A 25 9.23 -8.60 8.92
CA ASN A 25 8.28 -9.35 9.74
C ASN A 25 6.84 -8.88 9.49
N ILE A 26 5.89 -9.57 10.12
CA ILE A 26 4.46 -9.35 9.92
C ILE A 26 3.98 -8.02 10.50
N GLU A 27 4.51 -7.60 11.65
CA GLU A 27 4.17 -6.33 12.31
C GLU A 27 4.54 -5.15 11.41
N GLU A 28 5.76 -5.16 10.85
CA GLU A 28 6.20 -4.14 9.90
C GLU A 28 5.38 -4.12 8.61
N LEU A 29 4.85 -5.27 8.19
CA LEU A 29 3.99 -5.35 7.02
C LEU A 29 2.60 -4.77 7.31
N ILE A 30 2.10 -4.96 8.53
CA ILE A 30 0.87 -4.33 9.02
C ILE A 30 1.06 -2.81 9.10
N ASP A 31 2.17 -2.33 9.67
CA ASP A 31 2.50 -0.90 9.74
C ASP A 31 2.57 -0.27 8.35
N PHE A 32 3.18 -0.98 7.37
CA PHE A 32 3.21 -0.51 6.00
C PHE A 32 1.82 -0.44 5.38
N ALA A 33 0.98 -1.46 5.59
CA ALA A 33 -0.39 -1.46 5.10
C ALA A 33 -1.21 -0.31 5.72
N GLU A 34 -1.03 -0.02 7.00
CA GLU A 34 -1.65 1.14 7.66
C GLU A 34 -1.14 2.46 7.09
N ALA A 35 0.16 2.60 6.84
CA ALA A 35 0.73 3.79 6.22
C ALA A 35 0.10 4.09 4.84
N LEU A 36 -0.35 3.06 4.09
CA LEU A 36 -1.05 3.24 2.83
C LEU A 36 -2.43 3.91 2.98
N ASP A 37 -3.10 3.79 4.12
CA ASP A 37 -4.36 4.51 4.38
C ASP A 37 -4.11 6.03 4.31
N PHE A 38 -3.01 6.50 4.91
CA PHE A 38 -2.61 7.90 4.89
C PHE A 38 -2.18 8.37 3.49
N VAL A 39 -1.58 7.48 2.70
CA VAL A 39 -1.23 7.75 1.30
C VAL A 39 -2.49 8.01 0.47
N ILE A 40 -3.53 7.18 0.65
CA ILE A 40 -4.81 7.35 -0.03
C ILE A 40 -5.51 8.63 0.42
N GLU A 41 -5.50 8.93 1.72
CA GLU A 41 -6.12 10.17 2.23
C GLU A 41 -5.41 11.43 1.71
N ALA A 42 -4.07 11.43 1.66
CA ALA A 42 -3.32 12.54 1.08
C ALA A 42 -3.64 12.72 -0.41
N TRP A 43 -3.72 11.60 -1.15
CA TRP A 43 -4.15 11.60 -2.55
C TRP A 43 -5.56 12.17 -2.71
N ARG A 44 -6.54 11.66 -1.95
CA ARG A 44 -7.95 12.00 -2.01
C ARG A 44 -8.19 13.48 -1.73
N ARG A 45 -7.60 14.01 -0.66
CA ARG A 45 -7.66 15.44 -0.31
C ARG A 45 -7.13 16.33 -1.43
N ASN A 46 -6.05 15.91 -2.09
CA ASN A 46 -5.51 16.66 -3.22
C ASN A 46 -6.43 16.56 -4.45
N MET A 47 -6.99 15.38 -4.76
CA MET A 47 -7.92 15.22 -5.89
C MET A 47 -9.23 16.01 -5.73
N ILE A 48 -9.78 16.08 -4.52
CA ILE A 48 -10.95 16.93 -4.21
C ILE A 48 -10.64 18.39 -4.54
N SER A 49 -9.42 18.87 -4.25
CA SER A 49 -9.01 20.24 -4.59
C SER A 49 -8.92 20.51 -6.11
N PHE A 50 -8.91 19.45 -6.93
CA PHE A 50 -8.94 19.51 -8.40
C PHE A 50 -10.28 19.07 -9.01
N ASN A 51 -11.32 18.85 -8.18
CA ASN A 51 -12.67 18.46 -8.61
C ASN A 51 -12.70 17.18 -9.48
N VAL A 52 -11.92 16.17 -9.12
CA VAL A 52 -11.96 14.85 -9.76
C VAL A 52 -13.16 14.06 -9.22
N GLU A 53 -14.15 13.79 -10.07
CA GLU A 53 -15.46 13.23 -9.69
C GLU A 53 -15.36 11.85 -9.00
N ASP A 54 -14.44 10.99 -9.45
CA ASP A 54 -14.36 9.59 -8.96
C ASP A 54 -13.41 9.41 -7.75
N ALA A 55 -12.91 10.50 -7.17
CA ALA A 55 -11.86 10.43 -6.16
C ALA A 55 -12.28 9.66 -4.90
N ASP A 56 -13.51 9.86 -4.41
CA ASP A 56 -14.00 9.18 -3.21
C ASP A 56 -14.26 7.69 -3.46
N GLU A 57 -14.76 7.30 -4.64
CA GLU A 57 -14.97 5.90 -4.99
C GLU A 57 -13.64 5.14 -5.08
N VAL A 58 -12.65 5.72 -5.77
CA VAL A 58 -11.31 5.13 -5.89
C VAL A 58 -10.64 4.98 -4.53
N ALA A 59 -10.78 5.99 -3.66
CA ALA A 59 -10.25 5.94 -2.31
C ALA A 59 -10.94 4.86 -1.47
N ALA A 60 -12.27 4.75 -1.52
CA ALA A 60 -13.03 3.74 -0.80
C ALA A 60 -12.65 2.32 -1.23
N GLU A 61 -12.50 2.07 -2.54
CA GLU A 61 -12.04 0.78 -3.08
C GLU A 61 -10.65 0.42 -2.54
N ALA A 62 -9.72 1.38 -2.54
CA ALA A 62 -8.35 1.17 -2.08
C ALA A 62 -8.29 0.90 -0.57
N LEU A 63 -8.98 1.71 0.25
CA LEU A 63 -9.04 1.57 1.70
C LEU A 63 -9.69 0.24 2.11
N GLY A 64 -10.78 -0.15 1.46
CA GLY A 64 -11.44 -1.45 1.71
C GLY A 64 -10.52 -2.64 1.38
N THR A 65 -9.71 -2.51 0.33
CA THR A 65 -8.72 -3.54 -0.03
C THR A 65 -7.59 -3.61 1.01
N ILE A 66 -7.07 -2.48 1.49
CA ILE A 66 -6.05 -2.44 2.56
C ILE A 66 -6.59 -3.03 3.85
N PHE A 67 -7.83 -2.71 4.22
CA PHE A 67 -8.48 -3.31 5.38
C PHE A 67 -8.52 -4.84 5.27
N THR A 68 -8.92 -5.36 4.11
CA THR A 68 -8.94 -6.82 3.85
C THR A 68 -7.55 -7.42 3.95
N ILE A 69 -6.53 -6.75 3.40
CA ILE A 69 -5.12 -7.19 3.51
C ILE A 69 -4.71 -7.28 4.98
N ARG A 70 -4.96 -6.26 5.79
CA ARG A 70 -4.65 -6.28 7.23
C ARG A 70 -5.33 -7.46 7.93
N MET A 71 -6.61 -7.71 7.67
CA MET A 71 -7.33 -8.86 8.22
C MET A 71 -6.65 -10.20 7.86
N LEU A 72 -6.20 -10.36 6.62
CA LEU A 72 -5.46 -11.55 6.20
C LEU A 72 -4.09 -11.67 6.88
N LEU A 73 -3.39 -10.55 7.12
CA LEU A 73 -2.10 -10.55 7.82
C LEU A 73 -2.22 -10.97 9.30
N PHE A 74 -3.35 -10.65 9.94
CA PHE A 74 -3.63 -11.08 11.32
C PHE A 74 -4.10 -12.53 11.43
N ASP A 75 -4.65 -13.10 10.36
CA ASP A 75 -5.16 -14.47 10.36
C ASP A 75 -4.08 -15.47 9.90
N PRO A 76 -3.54 -16.32 10.82
CA PRO A 76 -2.54 -17.31 10.47
C PRO A 76 -3.09 -18.44 9.57
N SER A 77 -4.42 -18.59 9.46
CA SER A 77 -5.07 -19.54 8.56
C SER A 77 -5.38 -18.95 7.18
N SER A 78 -5.01 -17.68 6.95
CA SER A 78 -5.31 -16.96 5.72
C SER A 78 -4.71 -17.64 4.49
N SER A 79 -5.48 -17.63 3.40
CA SER A 79 -5.03 -18.21 2.14
C SER A 79 -4.05 -17.28 1.43
N TYR A 80 -2.85 -17.80 1.12
CA TYR A 80 -1.88 -17.12 0.25
C TYR A 80 -2.51 -16.65 -1.06
N LEU A 81 -3.37 -17.48 -1.67
CA LEU A 81 -4.06 -17.14 -2.92
C LEU A 81 -4.99 -15.94 -2.74
N GLU A 82 -5.66 -15.85 -1.60
CA GLU A 82 -6.52 -14.72 -1.29
C GLU A 82 -5.71 -13.43 -1.09
N MET A 83 -4.58 -13.50 -0.38
CA MET A 83 -3.65 -12.38 -0.27
C MET A 83 -3.19 -11.87 -1.64
N VAL A 84 -2.81 -12.78 -2.55
CA VAL A 84 -2.42 -12.43 -3.92
C VAL A 84 -3.56 -11.73 -4.68
N ARG A 85 -4.80 -12.19 -4.52
CA ARG A 85 -5.97 -11.54 -5.15
C ARG A 85 -6.18 -10.12 -4.62
N GLN A 86 -6.08 -9.92 -3.30
CA GLN A 86 -6.21 -8.58 -2.73
C GLN A 86 -5.07 -7.66 -3.15
N CYS A 87 -3.83 -8.15 -3.25
CA CYS A 87 -2.72 -7.38 -3.79
C CYS A 87 -2.95 -6.94 -5.26
N LYS A 88 -3.57 -7.80 -6.09
CA LYS A 88 -3.94 -7.43 -7.47
C LYS A 88 -5.01 -6.35 -7.51
N ARG A 89 -6.03 -6.42 -6.64
CA ARG A 89 -7.05 -5.38 -6.50
C ARG A 89 -6.42 -4.05 -6.07
N LEU A 90 -5.55 -4.09 -5.06
CA LEU A 90 -4.84 -2.92 -4.57
C LEU A 90 -4.02 -2.25 -5.68
N ARG A 91 -3.32 -3.06 -6.50
CA ARG A 91 -2.58 -2.56 -7.67
C ARG A 91 -3.47 -1.80 -8.65
N SER A 92 -4.68 -2.31 -8.91
CA SER A 92 -5.65 -1.64 -9.80
C SER A 92 -6.01 -0.25 -9.25
N SER A 93 -6.34 -0.15 -7.96
CA SER A 93 -6.67 1.13 -7.34
C SER A 93 -5.48 2.09 -7.36
N PHE A 94 -4.28 1.64 -6.96
CA PHE A 94 -3.07 2.47 -6.96
C PHE A 94 -2.62 2.89 -8.36
N PHE A 95 -2.95 2.12 -9.40
CA PHE A 95 -2.73 2.56 -10.78
C PHE A 95 -3.62 3.76 -11.14
N LYS A 96 -4.88 3.78 -10.68
CA LYS A 96 -5.76 4.95 -10.81
C LYS A 96 -5.16 6.16 -10.09
N LEU A 97 -4.64 5.97 -8.87
CA LEU A 97 -3.96 7.01 -8.09
C LEU A 97 -2.75 7.58 -8.86
N ALA A 98 -1.89 6.70 -9.37
CA ALA A 98 -0.69 7.05 -10.12
C ALA A 98 -1.01 7.81 -11.42
N LYS A 99 -2.14 7.49 -12.09
CA LYS A 99 -2.55 8.12 -13.34
C LYS A 99 -2.84 9.62 -13.16
N SER A 100 -3.38 10.01 -12.00
CA SER A 100 -3.61 11.42 -11.64
C SER A 100 -2.33 12.25 -11.63
N TYR A 101 -1.16 11.60 -11.51
CA TYR A 101 0.15 12.25 -11.47
C TYR A 101 1.03 11.91 -12.67
N THR A 102 0.46 11.54 -13.83
CA THR A 102 1.23 11.25 -15.06
C THR A 102 2.20 12.37 -15.46
N ARG A 103 1.86 13.63 -15.16
CA ARG A 103 2.72 14.81 -15.38
C ARG A 103 3.80 15.02 -14.30
N THR A 104 3.77 14.25 -13.22
CA THR A 104 4.76 14.25 -12.13
C THR A 104 5.32 12.83 -11.95
N PRO A 105 6.27 12.40 -12.82
CA PRO A 105 6.69 11.00 -12.92
C PRO A 105 7.20 10.39 -11.61
N ALA A 106 7.87 11.17 -10.76
CA ALA A 106 8.36 10.69 -9.47
C ALA A 106 7.21 10.20 -8.56
N VAL A 107 6.14 10.98 -8.46
CA VAL A 107 4.96 10.65 -7.65
C VAL A 107 4.18 9.50 -8.27
N SER A 108 3.97 9.53 -9.58
CA SER A 108 3.25 8.46 -10.30
C SER A 108 3.94 7.10 -10.18
N LYS A 109 5.26 7.05 -10.40
CA LYS A 109 6.04 5.81 -10.25
C LYS A 109 6.01 5.31 -8.81
N TRP A 110 6.11 6.21 -7.83
CA TRP A 110 6.07 5.84 -6.43
C TRP A 110 4.72 5.20 -6.06
N TYR A 111 3.59 5.84 -6.37
CA TYR A 111 2.26 5.24 -6.15
C TYR A 111 2.13 3.85 -6.79
N ALA A 112 2.58 3.69 -8.04
CA ALA A 112 2.50 2.40 -8.73
C ALA A 112 3.34 1.29 -8.06
N SER A 113 4.42 1.64 -7.35
CA SER A 113 5.33 0.69 -6.70
C SER A 113 4.84 0.21 -5.32
N LEU A 114 4.01 0.97 -4.62
CA LEU A 114 3.59 0.66 -3.24
C LEU A 114 2.88 -0.70 -3.10
N PRO A 115 1.94 -1.09 -3.99
CA PRO A 115 1.33 -2.42 -3.93
C PRO A 115 2.32 -3.56 -4.18
N GLU A 116 3.37 -3.33 -4.98
CA GLU A 116 4.41 -4.33 -5.23
C GLU A 116 5.24 -4.59 -3.97
N LYS A 117 5.50 -3.55 -3.18
CA LYS A 117 6.19 -3.68 -1.90
C LYS A 117 5.41 -4.57 -0.91
N ILE A 118 4.07 -4.51 -0.89
CA ILE A 118 3.25 -5.43 -0.08
C ILE A 118 3.52 -6.88 -0.47
N ILE A 119 3.32 -7.24 -1.74
CA ILE A 119 3.41 -8.65 -2.16
C ILE A 119 4.83 -9.21 -2.01
N GLN A 120 5.85 -8.40 -2.31
CA GLN A 120 7.25 -8.79 -2.10
C GLN A 120 7.56 -9.04 -0.64
N SER A 121 7.09 -8.15 0.24
CA SER A 121 7.31 -8.25 1.68
C SER A 121 6.53 -9.42 2.29
N TYR A 122 5.29 -9.62 1.86
CA TYR A 122 4.48 -10.78 2.27
C TYR A 122 5.15 -12.09 1.89
N ASN A 123 5.63 -12.22 0.65
CA ASN A 123 6.34 -13.42 0.21
C ASN A 123 7.60 -13.65 1.04
N TYR A 124 8.37 -12.61 1.33
CA TYR A 124 9.58 -12.71 2.16
C TYR A 124 9.24 -13.22 3.56
N VAL A 125 8.27 -12.59 4.23
CA VAL A 125 7.85 -12.94 5.60
C VAL A 125 7.23 -14.34 5.65
N PHE A 126 6.37 -14.68 4.70
CA PHE A 126 5.69 -15.97 4.63
C PHE A 126 6.65 -17.13 4.36
N LEU A 127 7.56 -16.99 3.39
CA LEU A 127 8.58 -18.00 3.10
C LEU A 127 9.54 -18.19 4.28
N ALA A 128 10.01 -17.10 4.89
CA ALA A 128 10.88 -17.17 6.06
C ALA A 128 10.22 -17.84 7.28
N SER A 129 8.88 -17.76 7.39
CA SER A 129 8.12 -18.40 8.45
C SER A 129 7.96 -19.91 8.22
N ASN A 130 7.75 -20.33 6.97
CA ASN A 130 7.62 -21.74 6.62
C ASN A 130 8.95 -22.51 6.70
N ASP A 131 10.07 -21.92 6.29
CA ASP A 131 11.39 -22.55 6.42
C ASP A 131 11.73 -22.86 7.89
N ARG A 132 11.31 -21.99 8.83
CA ARG A 132 11.49 -22.22 10.28
C ARG A 132 10.60 -23.33 10.84
N ALA A 133 9.48 -23.65 10.19
CA ALA A 133 8.57 -24.71 10.61
C ALA A 133 9.03 -26.10 10.13
N VAL A 134 9.76 -26.18 9.01
CA VAL A 134 10.27 -27.44 8.45
C VAL A 134 11.53 -27.94 9.16
N HIS A 135 12.28 -27.05 9.82
CA HIS A 135 13.52 -27.35 10.53
C HIS A 135 13.39 -27.43 12.06
N LYS A 136 12.17 -27.62 12.58
CA LYS A 136 11.88 -27.96 13.97
C LYS A 136 11.34 -29.39 14.06
#